data_AF-A0A842VME7-F1
#
_entry.id   AF-A0A842VME7-F1
#
_cell.length_a   1.000
_cell.length_b   1.000
_cell.length_c   1.000
_cell.angle_alpha   90.00
_cell.angle_beta   90.00
_cell.angle_gamma   90.00
#
_symmetry.space_group_name_H-M   'P 1'
#
loop_
_entity.id
_entity.type
_entity.pdbx_description
1 polymer ?
#
loop_
_entity_poly.entity_id
_entity_poly.type
_entity_poly.pdbx_seq_one_letter_code
_entity_poly.pdbx_strand_id
1 'polypeptide(L)'
;MSEGVLGSDFWYKTLPVLAVSLGIWIITTLFFGGLLGAQALEFNILVFVLSIIVYFVFWIICYYLAIKKMNLFSMIAFFAASFFSGILSSTLIIWASTVIVLELVLGFFFAAFFAGLGATIGLLILGLLLRGRIGRKWIYILIVFGLILLVTEFSLIIIFGYNPYLLITSILVLIWIFGVMVWDGSRLPDTIGAGYWMIAVIDIFLDLINAIIRIFIIIVEIVAES
;
A
#
# COMPACT_ATOMS: atom_id res chain seq x y z
N MET A 1 18.80 26.69 10.14
CA MET A 1 19.50 25.50 10.69
C MET A 1 19.15 24.32 9.79
N SER A 2 20.13 23.69 9.12
CA SER A 2 19.87 22.45 8.38
C SER A 2 19.63 21.34 9.41
N GLU A 3 18.44 20.74 9.42
CA GLU A 3 18.18 19.58 10.28
C GLU A 3 19.16 18.45 9.93
N GLY A 4 19.63 17.75 10.96
CA GLY A 4 20.40 16.53 10.77
C GLY A 4 19.57 15.46 10.05
N VAL A 5 20.25 14.62 9.29
CA VAL A 5 19.66 13.45 8.63
C VAL A 5 19.32 12.39 9.69
N LEU A 6 18.24 11.60 9.50
CA LEU A 6 17.85 10.54 10.47
C LEU A 6 18.94 9.47 10.66
N GLY A 7 19.66 9.10 9.60
CA GLY A 7 20.75 8.13 9.67
C GLY A 7 20.32 6.81 10.32
N SER A 8 21.02 6.38 11.37
CA SER A 8 20.76 5.12 12.08
C SER A 8 19.43 5.08 12.84
N ASP A 9 18.90 6.24 13.24
CA ASP A 9 17.65 6.32 14.02
C ASP A 9 16.41 6.09 13.15
N PHE A 10 16.58 6.04 11.83
CA PHE A 10 15.50 5.85 10.86
C PHE A 10 14.66 4.63 11.21
N TRP A 11 15.27 3.45 11.26
CA TRP A 11 14.58 2.19 11.48
C TRP A 11 13.95 2.11 12.87
N TYR A 12 14.60 2.66 13.90
CA TYR A 12 14.06 2.68 15.26
C TYR A 12 12.79 3.52 15.39
N LYS A 13 12.65 4.60 14.59
CA LYS A 13 11.46 5.45 14.61
C LYS A 13 10.36 4.95 13.67
N THR A 14 10.72 4.47 12.48
CA THR A 14 9.73 4.10 11.46
C THR A 14 9.11 2.73 11.71
N LEU A 15 9.90 1.72 12.11
CA LEU A 15 9.43 0.34 12.23
C LEU A 15 8.30 0.15 13.25
N PRO A 16 8.32 0.73 14.46
CA PRO A 16 7.21 0.56 15.40
C PRO A 16 5.89 1.12 14.87
N VAL A 17 5.93 2.28 14.21
CA VAL A 17 4.74 2.91 13.64
C VAL A 17 4.21 2.09 12.46
N LEU A 18 5.10 1.59 11.60
CA LEU A 18 4.74 0.67 10.52
C LEU A 18 4.08 -0.61 11.06
N ALA A 19 4.67 -1.24 12.08
CA ALA A 19 4.17 -2.48 12.66
C ALA A 19 2.77 -2.31 13.28
N VAL A 20 2.56 -1.25 14.07
CA VAL A 20 1.25 -0.94 14.66
C VAL A 20 0.21 -0.68 13.57
N SER A 21 0.57 0.10 12.56
CA SER A 21 -0.34 0.47 11.46
C SER A 21 -0.70 -0.73 10.59
N LEU A 22 0.25 -1.64 10.37
CA LEU A 22 0.01 -2.90 9.68
C LEU A 22 -0.90 -3.81 10.49
N GLY A 23 -0.73 -3.85 11.81
CA GLY A 23 -1.64 -4.52 12.74
C GLY A 23 -3.07 -3.97 12.68
N ILE A 24 -3.22 -2.64 12.66
CA ILE A 24 -4.53 -1.99 12.48
C ILE A 24 -5.14 -2.38 11.14
N TRP A 25 -4.37 -2.26 10.05
CA TRP A 25 -4.84 -2.57 8.71
C TRP A 25 -5.25 -4.03 8.56
N ILE A 26 -4.46 -4.99 9.06
CA ILE A 26 -4.78 -6.42 8.92
C ILE A 26 -6.02 -6.79 9.76
N ILE A 27 -6.10 -6.30 11.00
CA ILE A 27 -7.24 -6.58 11.89
C ILE A 27 -8.53 -6.03 11.26
N THR A 28 -8.49 -4.80 10.76
CA THR A 28 -9.66 -4.18 10.13
C THR A 28 -10.04 -4.86 8.83
N THR A 29 -9.07 -5.19 7.96
CA THR A 29 -9.31 -5.92 6.71
C THR A 29 -10.00 -7.26 6.96
N LEU A 30 -9.51 -8.04 7.92
CA LEU A 30 -10.08 -9.34 8.26
C LEU A 30 -11.42 -9.23 8.99
N PHE A 31 -11.54 -8.31 9.95
CA PHE A 31 -12.77 -8.12 10.71
C PHE A 31 -13.92 -7.72 9.79
N PHE A 32 -13.73 -6.71 8.94
CA PHE A 32 -14.75 -6.29 7.99
C PHE A 32 -14.89 -7.30 6.84
N GLY A 33 -13.84 -7.97 6.39
CA GLY A 33 -13.95 -8.99 5.35
C GLY A 33 -14.77 -10.20 5.79
N GLY A 34 -14.62 -10.63 7.05
CA GLY A 34 -15.40 -11.72 7.65
C GLY A 34 -16.84 -11.32 8.00
N LEU A 35 -17.06 -10.13 8.57
CA LEU A 35 -18.41 -9.62 8.88
C LEU A 35 -19.23 -9.38 7.61
N LEU A 36 -18.62 -8.76 6.59
CA LEU A 36 -19.26 -8.47 5.31
C LEU A 36 -19.43 -9.73 4.43
N GLY A 37 -18.65 -10.80 4.66
CA GLY A 37 -18.83 -12.08 3.98
C GLY A 37 -19.89 -12.98 4.64
N ALA A 38 -20.08 -12.87 5.96
CA ALA A 38 -21.04 -13.69 6.72
C ALA A 38 -22.47 -13.14 6.68
N GLN A 39 -22.62 -11.84 6.48
CA GLN A 39 -23.91 -11.23 6.17
C GLN A 39 -23.86 -10.86 4.70
N ALA A 40 -24.87 -11.23 3.91
CA ALA A 40 -25.12 -10.61 2.62
C ALA A 40 -25.47 -9.14 2.88
N LEU A 41 -24.48 -8.35 3.25
CA LEU A 41 -24.62 -6.93 3.49
C LEU A 41 -24.91 -6.37 2.13
N GLU A 42 -26.16 -5.93 1.95
CA GLU A 42 -26.56 -5.05 0.87
C GLU A 42 -25.49 -3.96 0.82
N PHE A 43 -24.59 -4.08 -0.16
CA PHE A 43 -23.40 -3.28 -0.24
C PHE A 43 -23.86 -1.84 -0.44
N ASN A 44 -23.96 -1.09 0.66
CA ASN A 44 -24.52 0.24 0.59
C ASN A 44 -23.49 1.13 -0.08
N ILE A 45 -23.71 1.39 -1.36
CA ILE A 45 -22.81 2.16 -2.21
C ILE A 45 -22.47 3.52 -1.58
N LEU A 46 -23.38 4.10 -0.78
CA LEU A 46 -23.15 5.34 -0.04
C LEU A 46 -22.04 5.17 1.01
N VAL A 47 -22.08 4.09 1.78
CA VAL A 47 -21.07 3.80 2.83
C VAL A 47 -19.71 3.54 2.21
N PHE A 48 -19.67 2.83 1.07
CA PHE A 48 -18.43 2.59 0.34
C PHE A 48 -17.83 3.88 -0.23
N VAL A 49 -18.63 4.70 -0.92
CA VAL A 49 -18.19 6.00 -1.45
C VAL A 49 -17.72 6.92 -0.33
N LEU A 50 -18.44 6.97 0.80
CA LEU A 50 -18.01 7.75 1.97
C LEU A 50 -16.67 7.24 2.52
N SER A 51 -16.48 5.92 2.57
CA SER A 51 -15.22 5.32 3.04
C SER A 51 -14.03 5.67 2.13
N ILE A 52 -14.24 5.74 0.80
CA ILE A 52 -13.24 6.22 -0.16
C ILE A 52 -12.89 7.69 0.09
N ILE A 53 -13.90 8.55 0.25
CA ILE A 53 -13.68 9.98 0.53
C ILE A 53 -12.89 10.14 1.84
N VAL A 54 -13.32 9.45 2.90
CA VAL A 54 -12.67 9.51 4.22
C VAL A 54 -11.23 8.99 4.15
N TYR A 55 -10.99 7.90 3.41
CA TYR A 55 -9.64 7.39 3.14
C TYR A 55 -8.74 8.46 2.52
N PHE A 56 -9.16 9.12 1.44
CA PHE A 56 -8.34 10.15 0.79
C PHE A 56 -8.14 11.37 1.70
N VAL A 57 -9.16 11.78 2.44
CA VAL A 57 -9.06 12.89 3.41
C VAL A 57 -8.00 12.60 4.47
N PHE A 58 -8.00 11.40 5.07
CA PHE A 58 -7.00 11.05 6.08
C PHE A 58 -5.59 10.96 5.52
N TRP A 59 -5.40 10.45 4.30
CA TRP A 59 -4.07 10.46 3.64
C TRP A 59 -3.57 11.87 3.39
N ILE A 60 -4.42 12.77 2.88
CA ILE A 60 -4.05 14.18 2.65
C ILE A 60 -3.68 14.87 3.97
N ILE A 61 -4.50 14.69 5.02
CA ILE A 61 -4.24 15.26 6.35
C ILE A 61 -2.92 14.72 6.91
N CYS A 62 -2.73 13.40 6.87
CA CYS A 62 -1.53 12.74 7.39
C CYS A 62 -0.26 13.26 6.70
N TYR A 63 -0.28 13.34 5.37
CA TYR A 63 0.85 13.83 4.57
C TYR A 63 1.11 15.33 4.78
N TYR A 64 0.05 16.15 4.83
CA TYR A 64 0.16 17.58 5.12
C TYR A 64 0.81 17.83 6.50
N LEU A 65 0.36 17.10 7.52
CA LEU A 65 0.92 17.19 8.87
C LEU A 65 2.37 16.70 8.94
N ALA A 66 2.72 15.65 8.17
CA ALA A 66 4.09 15.15 8.07
C ALA A 66 5.03 16.21 7.46
N ILE A 67 4.60 16.91 6.39
CA ILE A 67 5.34 18.03 5.79
C ILE A 67 5.52 19.18 6.79
N LYS A 68 4.50 19.47 7.61
CA LYS A 68 4.58 20.47 8.68
C LYS A 68 5.40 20.01 9.89
N LYS A 69 6.02 18.82 9.85
CA LYS A 69 6.81 18.22 10.93
C LYS A 69 6.00 17.98 12.21
N MET A 70 4.68 17.95 12.11
CA MET A 70 3.75 17.68 13.20
C MET A 70 3.60 16.16 13.40
N ASN A 71 4.72 15.49 13.68
CA ASN A 71 4.84 14.03 13.59
C ASN A 71 3.83 13.27 14.48
N LEU A 72 3.56 13.76 15.70
CA LEU A 72 2.57 13.14 16.58
C LEU A 72 1.15 13.18 15.99
N PHE A 73 0.73 14.34 15.47
CA PHE A 73 -0.59 14.49 14.85
C PHE A 73 -0.67 13.73 13.52
N SER A 74 0.41 13.74 12.74
CA SER A 74 0.54 12.95 11.51
C SER A 74 0.40 11.45 11.81
N MET A 75 1.03 10.95 12.88
CA MET A 75 0.94 9.56 13.31
C MET A 75 -0.48 9.16 13.73
N ILE A 76 -1.21 10.03 14.45
CA ILE A 76 -2.62 9.77 14.80
C ILE A 76 -3.48 9.70 13.54
N ALA A 77 -3.31 10.66 12.62
CA ALA A 77 -4.01 10.65 11.33
C ALA A 77 -3.63 9.43 10.48
N PHE A 78 -2.39 8.98 10.55
CA PHE A 78 -1.88 7.79 9.88
C PHE A 78 -2.58 6.52 10.37
N PHE A 79 -2.71 6.33 11.69
CA PHE A 79 -3.45 5.18 12.24
C PHE A 79 -4.92 5.16 11.80
N ALA A 80 -5.57 6.33 11.75
CA ALA A 80 -6.91 6.43 11.18
C ALA A 80 -6.93 6.07 9.68
N ALA A 81 -5.96 6.57 8.90
CA ALA A 81 -5.82 6.22 7.49
C ALA A 81 -5.63 4.70 7.28
N SER A 82 -4.81 4.05 8.10
CA SER A 82 -4.60 2.59 8.08
C SER A 82 -5.88 1.82 8.38
N PHE A 83 -6.69 2.30 9.34
CA PHE A 83 -7.99 1.72 9.66
C PHE A 83 -8.95 1.77 8.47
N PHE A 84 -9.11 2.94 7.83
CA PHE A 84 -9.98 3.08 6.65
C PHE A 84 -9.43 2.34 5.42
N SER A 85 -8.10 2.29 5.26
CA SER A 85 -7.46 1.48 4.23
C SER A 85 -7.79 0.00 4.39
N GLY A 86 -7.84 -0.50 5.63
CA GLY A 86 -8.21 -1.89 5.89
C GLY A 86 -9.70 -2.16 5.62
N ILE A 87 -10.60 -1.23 5.97
CA ILE A 87 -12.01 -1.32 5.58
C ILE A 87 -12.15 -1.41 4.06
N LEU A 88 -11.47 -0.55 3.30
CA LEU A 88 -11.53 -0.59 1.85
C LEU A 88 -10.91 -1.87 1.28
N SER A 89 -9.81 -2.33 1.88
CA SER A 89 -9.13 -3.57 1.47
C SER A 89 -9.99 -4.82 1.76
N SER A 90 -10.91 -4.75 2.72
CA SER A 90 -11.82 -5.86 3.02
C SER A 90 -12.73 -6.23 1.84
N THR A 91 -13.03 -5.29 0.93
CA THR A 91 -13.81 -5.59 -0.28
C THR A 91 -13.10 -6.53 -1.23
N LEU A 92 -11.77 -6.60 -1.18
CA LEU A 92 -10.98 -7.55 -1.96
C LEU A 92 -11.17 -8.98 -1.43
N ILE A 93 -11.26 -9.16 -0.11
CA ILE A 93 -11.55 -10.47 0.49
C ILE A 93 -12.94 -10.93 0.07
N ILE A 94 -13.93 -10.03 0.11
CA ILE A 94 -15.30 -10.32 -0.33
C ILE A 94 -15.30 -10.70 -1.81
N TRP A 95 -14.70 -9.87 -2.67
CA TRP A 95 -14.60 -10.15 -4.10
C TRP A 95 -13.94 -11.52 -4.36
N ALA A 96 -12.80 -11.80 -3.72
CA ALA A 96 -12.12 -13.08 -3.86
C ALA A 96 -13.03 -14.26 -3.43
N SER A 97 -13.83 -14.10 -2.37
CA SER A 97 -14.78 -15.13 -1.95
C SER A 97 -15.93 -15.38 -2.93
N THR A 98 -16.16 -14.48 -3.89
CA THR A 98 -17.14 -14.70 -4.96
C THR A 98 -16.59 -15.53 -6.13
N VAL A 99 -15.26 -15.63 -6.25
CA VAL A 99 -14.59 -16.33 -7.36
C VAL A 99 -13.88 -17.61 -6.93
N ILE A 100 -13.46 -17.72 -5.67
CA ILE A 100 -12.79 -18.90 -5.10
C ILE A 100 -13.39 -19.30 -3.74
N VAL A 101 -13.15 -20.54 -3.32
CA VAL A 101 -13.65 -21.09 -2.04
C VAL A 101 -13.11 -20.27 -0.86
N LEU A 102 -14.00 -19.86 0.05
CA LEU A 102 -13.70 -18.97 1.18
C LEU A 102 -12.52 -19.45 2.06
N GLU A 103 -12.39 -20.76 2.27
CA GLU A 103 -11.29 -21.37 3.05
C GLU A 103 -9.91 -21.05 2.44
N LEU A 104 -9.85 -20.96 1.11
CA LEU A 104 -8.62 -20.62 0.38
C LEU A 104 -8.32 -19.12 0.37
N VAL A 105 -9.36 -18.27 0.38
CA VAL A 105 -9.22 -16.80 0.34
C VAL A 105 -8.32 -16.30 1.47
N LEU A 106 -8.59 -16.73 2.70
CA LEU A 106 -7.79 -16.31 3.86
C LEU A 106 -6.35 -16.82 3.77
N GLY A 107 -6.17 -18.07 3.32
CA GLY A 107 -4.84 -18.63 3.08
C GLY A 107 -4.03 -17.81 2.06
N PHE A 108 -4.65 -17.45 0.93
CA PHE A 108 -4.02 -16.62 -0.09
C PHE A 108 -3.79 -15.18 0.37
N PHE A 109 -4.68 -14.62 1.19
CA PHE A 109 -4.48 -13.30 1.77
C PHE A 109 -3.25 -13.29 2.70
N PHE A 110 -3.09 -14.28 3.58
CA PHE A 110 -1.89 -14.40 4.40
C PHE A 110 -0.63 -14.70 3.58
N ALA A 111 -0.72 -15.53 2.54
CA ALA A 111 0.40 -15.78 1.63
C ALA A 111 0.85 -14.47 0.95
N ALA A 112 -0.09 -13.67 0.45
CA ALA A 112 0.18 -12.36 -0.13
C ALA A 112 0.74 -11.38 0.90
N PHE A 113 0.24 -11.41 2.13
CA PHE A 113 0.75 -10.60 3.23
C PHE A 113 2.23 -10.87 3.53
N PHE A 114 2.60 -12.14 3.73
CA PHE A 114 3.99 -12.51 4.00
C PHE A 114 4.90 -12.30 2.79
N ALA A 115 4.41 -12.57 1.58
CA ALA A 115 5.15 -12.29 0.35
C ALA A 115 5.40 -10.79 0.17
N GLY A 116 4.38 -9.95 0.39
CA GLY A 116 4.50 -8.48 0.31
C GLY A 116 5.44 -7.92 1.38
N LEU A 117 5.38 -8.43 2.61
CA LEU A 117 6.34 -8.09 3.68
C LEU A 117 7.77 -8.46 3.29
N GLY A 118 7.99 -9.71 2.87
CA GLY A 118 9.30 -10.20 2.45
C GLY A 118 9.87 -9.40 1.27
N ALA A 119 9.03 -9.12 0.27
CA ALA A 119 9.40 -8.31 -0.88
C ALA A 119 9.77 -6.88 -0.47
N THR A 120 8.95 -6.22 0.35
CA THR A 120 9.21 -4.86 0.82
C THR A 120 10.53 -4.76 1.57
N ILE A 121 10.76 -5.64 2.55
CA ILE A 121 12.01 -5.68 3.31
C ILE A 121 13.20 -5.95 2.38
N GLY A 122 13.08 -6.96 1.49
CA GLY A 122 14.14 -7.32 0.55
C GLY A 122 14.49 -6.20 -0.41
N LEU A 123 13.50 -5.48 -0.94
CA LEU A 123 13.69 -4.38 -1.89
C LEU A 123 14.23 -3.12 -1.23
N LEU A 124 13.82 -2.82 0.00
CA LEU A 124 14.42 -1.73 0.78
C LEU A 124 15.90 -2.02 1.08
N ILE A 125 16.25 -3.26 1.46
CA ILE A 125 17.64 -3.69 1.65
C ILE A 125 18.42 -3.61 0.33
N LEU A 126 17.84 -4.09 -0.77
CA LEU A 126 18.47 -4.00 -2.08
C LEU A 126 18.73 -2.54 -2.49
N GLY A 127 17.77 -1.65 -2.25
CA GLY A 127 17.92 -0.21 -2.45
C GLY A 127 19.09 0.37 -1.66
N LEU A 128 19.21 0.01 -0.37
CA LEU A 128 20.35 0.39 0.47
C LEU A 128 21.69 -0.08 -0.12
N LEU A 129 21.76 -1.31 -0.64
CA LEU A 129 22.99 -1.86 -1.24
C LEU A 129 23.34 -1.19 -2.58
N LEU A 130 22.34 -0.71 -3.32
CA LEU A 130 22.51 0.01 -4.59
C LEU A 130 22.69 1.52 -4.39
N ARG A 131 22.84 1.98 -3.15
CA ARG A 131 23.08 3.37 -2.80
C ARG A 131 24.29 3.92 -3.56
N GLY A 132 24.08 5.05 -4.25
CA GLY A 132 25.08 5.70 -5.11
C GLY A 132 25.03 5.28 -6.58
N ARG A 133 24.41 4.15 -6.93
CA ARG A 133 24.19 3.73 -8.34
C ARG A 133 22.85 4.25 -8.89
N ILE A 134 21.86 4.42 -8.03
CA ILE A 134 20.52 4.90 -8.41
C ILE A 134 20.50 6.43 -8.36
N GLY A 135 20.56 7.05 -9.54
CA GLY A 135 20.46 8.50 -9.72
C GLY A 135 19.04 9.04 -9.57
N ARG A 136 18.90 10.37 -9.40
CA ARG A 136 17.59 11.05 -9.33
C ARG A 136 16.75 10.86 -10.60
N LYS A 137 17.35 10.54 -11.75
CA LYS A 137 16.60 10.31 -13.00
C LYS A 137 15.65 9.12 -12.93
N TRP A 138 15.94 8.13 -12.08
CA TRP A 138 15.13 6.93 -11.92
C TRP A 138 13.72 7.23 -11.39
N ILE A 139 13.58 8.19 -10.45
CA ILE A 139 12.24 8.52 -9.93
C ILE A 139 11.34 9.13 -10.99
N TYR A 140 11.88 9.93 -11.92
CA TYR A 140 11.07 10.49 -13.00
C TYR A 140 10.56 9.41 -13.96
N ILE A 141 11.39 8.40 -14.24
CA ILE A 141 10.97 7.24 -15.05
C ILE A 141 9.87 6.47 -14.32
N LEU A 142 10.05 6.21 -13.01
CA LEU A 142 9.05 5.53 -12.19
C LEU A 142 7.74 6.32 -12.09
N ILE A 143 7.79 7.65 -11.94
CA ILE A 143 6.60 8.51 -11.91
C ILE A 143 5.85 8.42 -13.25
N VAL A 144 6.55 8.56 -14.37
CA VAL A 144 5.92 8.48 -15.71
C VAL A 144 5.33 7.09 -15.94
N PHE A 145 6.05 6.03 -15.60
CA PHE A 145 5.57 4.67 -15.73
C PHE A 145 4.33 4.41 -14.86
N GLY A 146 4.35 4.83 -13.59
CA GLY A 146 3.21 4.73 -12.69
C GLY A 146 1.98 5.50 -13.20
N LEU A 147 2.17 6.69 -13.74
CA LEU A 147 1.09 7.48 -14.33
C LEU A 147 0.47 6.77 -15.54
N ILE A 148 1.29 6.17 -16.41
CA ILE A 148 0.80 5.38 -17.56
C ILE A 148 -0.02 4.20 -17.07
N LEU A 149 0.44 3.47 -16.05
CA LEU A 149 -0.30 2.34 -15.47
C LEU A 149 -1.64 2.78 -14.89
N LEU A 150 -1.66 3.86 -14.11
CA LEU A 150 -2.89 4.40 -13.51
C LEU A 150 -3.89 4.84 -14.57
N VAL A 151 -3.43 5.57 -15.59
CA VAL A 151 -4.29 5.99 -16.72
C VAL A 151 -4.83 4.77 -17.47
N THR A 152 -3.99 3.76 -17.70
CA THR A 152 -4.38 2.54 -18.40
C THR A 152 -5.44 1.77 -17.63
N GLU A 153 -5.20 1.51 -16.34
CA GLU A 153 -6.13 0.78 -15.46
C GLU A 153 -7.47 1.51 -15.35
N PHE A 154 -7.45 2.84 -15.16
CA PHE A 154 -8.66 3.65 -15.10
C PHE A 154 -9.42 3.67 -16.43
N SER A 155 -8.71 3.77 -17.56
CA SER A 155 -9.33 3.75 -18.89
C SER A 155 -9.98 2.41 -19.20
N LEU A 156 -9.35 1.30 -18.84
CA LEU A 156 -9.93 -0.04 -19.01
C LEU A 156 -11.23 -0.19 -18.21
N ILE A 157 -11.25 0.26 -16.96
CA ILE A 157 -12.46 0.24 -16.12
C ILE A 157 -13.58 1.10 -16.73
N ILE A 158 -13.27 2.29 -17.26
CA ILE A 158 -14.28 3.14 -17.91
C ILE A 158 -14.85 2.49 -19.18
N ILE A 159 -14.00 1.90 -20.02
CA ILE A 159 -14.41 1.37 -21.33
C ILE A 159 -15.20 0.07 -21.18
N PHE A 160 -14.76 -0.83 -20.31
CA PHE A 160 -15.33 -2.18 -20.20
C PHE A 160 -16.23 -2.36 -18.97
N GLY A 161 -16.25 -1.42 -18.04
CA GLY A 161 -16.94 -1.55 -16.75
C GLY A 161 -16.22 -2.44 -15.73
N TYR A 162 -15.12 -3.08 -16.14
CA TYR A 162 -14.19 -3.88 -15.35
C TYR A 162 -12.81 -3.83 -16.03
N ASN A 163 -11.77 -4.38 -15.40
CA ASN A 163 -10.47 -4.50 -16.04
C ASN A 163 -10.29 -5.93 -16.60
N PRO A 164 -10.43 -6.16 -17.93
CA PRO A 164 -10.27 -7.49 -18.53
C PRO A 164 -8.82 -8.00 -18.49
N TYR A 165 -7.87 -7.14 -18.18
CA TYR A 165 -6.45 -7.46 -18.06
C TYR A 165 -5.95 -7.32 -16.62
N LEU A 166 -6.84 -7.53 -15.64
CA LEU A 166 -6.57 -7.30 -14.21
C LEU A 166 -5.28 -7.97 -13.74
N LEU A 167 -5.06 -9.24 -14.13
CA LEU A 167 -3.84 -9.99 -13.85
C LEU A 167 -2.58 -9.26 -14.37
N ILE A 168 -2.55 -8.94 -15.67
CA ILE A 168 -1.40 -8.28 -16.31
C ILE A 168 -1.17 -6.89 -15.71
N THR A 169 -2.22 -6.09 -15.55
CA THR A 169 -2.09 -4.75 -14.96
C THR A 169 -1.59 -4.84 -13.51
N SER A 170 -2.01 -5.84 -12.75
CA SER A 170 -1.54 -6.03 -11.38
C SER A 170 -0.08 -6.42 -11.31
N ILE A 171 0.41 -7.26 -12.24
CA ILE A 171 1.83 -7.59 -12.38
C ILE A 171 2.64 -6.34 -12.72
N LEU A 172 2.19 -5.52 -13.68
CA LEU A 172 2.89 -4.30 -14.07
C LEU A 172 2.94 -3.26 -12.94
N VAL A 173 1.83 -3.10 -12.21
CA VAL A 173 1.78 -2.23 -11.01
C VAL A 173 2.71 -2.77 -9.92
N LEU A 174 2.79 -4.08 -9.72
CA LEU A 174 3.72 -4.67 -8.75
C LEU A 174 5.19 -4.43 -9.14
N ILE A 175 5.55 -4.58 -10.42
CA ILE A 175 6.88 -4.25 -10.92
C ILE A 175 7.21 -2.77 -10.68
N TRP A 176 6.25 -1.88 -10.93
CA TRP A 176 6.41 -0.45 -10.68
C TRP A 176 6.65 -0.15 -9.19
N ILE A 177 5.80 -0.67 -8.30
CA ILE A 177 5.94 -0.52 -6.84
C ILE A 177 7.30 -1.04 -6.38
N PHE A 178 7.74 -2.19 -6.90
CA PHE A 178 9.06 -2.72 -6.54
C PHE A 178 10.20 -1.80 -6.99
N GLY A 179 10.06 -1.15 -8.14
CA GLY A 179 10.98 -0.11 -8.58
C GLY A 179 11.01 1.10 -7.63
N VAL A 180 9.84 1.54 -7.15
CA VAL A 180 9.71 2.64 -6.17
C VAL A 180 10.36 2.24 -4.84
N MET A 181 10.07 1.06 -4.29
CA MET A 181 10.67 0.58 -3.05
C MET A 181 12.21 0.50 -3.09
N VAL A 182 12.77 0.06 -4.22
CA VAL A 182 14.24 0.06 -4.41
C VAL A 182 14.78 1.48 -4.45
N TRP A 183 14.07 2.40 -5.10
CA TRP A 183 14.44 3.82 -5.12
C TRP A 183 14.32 4.47 -3.74
N ASP A 184 13.35 4.07 -2.94
CA ASP A 184 13.11 4.54 -1.57
C ASP A 184 14.19 4.05 -0.61
N GLY A 185 14.49 2.74 -0.58
CA GLY A 185 15.59 2.16 0.20
C GLY A 185 16.95 2.78 -0.18
N SER A 186 17.09 3.06 -1.47
CA SER A 186 17.93 4.09 -2.08
C SER A 186 18.41 5.31 -1.30
N ARG A 187 17.42 6.02 -0.77
CA ARG A 187 17.44 7.49 -0.63
C ARG A 187 16.85 7.95 0.69
N LEU A 188 15.72 7.38 1.11
CA LEU A 188 14.96 7.85 2.29
C LEU A 188 15.82 8.03 3.54
N PRO A 189 16.72 7.09 3.92
CA PRO A 189 17.52 7.24 5.15
C PRO A 189 18.47 8.44 5.15
N ASP A 190 18.84 8.94 3.97
CA ASP A 190 19.90 9.94 3.79
C ASP A 190 19.41 11.29 3.29
N THR A 191 18.21 11.32 2.72
CA THR A 191 17.60 12.54 2.18
C THR A 191 16.53 13.11 3.09
N ILE A 192 15.94 12.29 3.97
CA ILE A 192 14.87 12.74 4.87
C ILE A 192 15.50 13.34 6.13
N GLY A 193 15.24 14.63 6.35
CA GLY A 193 15.62 15.30 7.58
C GLY A 193 14.91 14.69 8.79
N ALA A 194 15.55 14.74 9.96
CA ALA A 194 15.04 14.13 11.20
C ALA A 194 13.58 14.47 11.53
N GLY A 195 13.07 15.63 11.09
CA GLY A 195 11.69 16.07 11.30
C GLY A 195 10.64 15.48 10.34
N TYR A 196 11.04 14.81 9.25
CA TYR A 196 10.16 14.35 8.17
C TYR A 196 10.01 12.82 8.09
N TRP A 197 10.43 12.10 9.12
CA TRP A 197 10.40 10.62 9.14
C TRP A 197 9.01 10.02 8.92
N MET A 198 7.95 10.72 9.29
CA MET A 198 6.57 10.28 9.02
C MET A 198 6.26 10.19 7.53
N ILE A 199 6.90 10.99 6.67
CA ILE A 199 6.75 10.87 5.21
C ILE A 199 7.25 9.49 4.76
N ALA A 200 8.41 9.08 5.25
CA ALA A 200 8.97 7.76 4.94
C ALA A 200 8.07 6.62 5.43
N VAL A 201 7.46 6.77 6.62
CA VAL A 201 6.51 5.79 7.15
C VAL A 201 5.29 5.67 6.24
N ILE A 202 4.74 6.80 5.80
CA ILE A 202 3.59 6.84 4.89
C ILE A 202 3.93 6.14 3.58
N ASP A 203 5.05 6.51 2.95
CA ASP A 203 5.46 5.99 1.65
C ASP A 203 5.71 4.48 1.71
N ILE A 204 6.52 4.01 2.68
CA ILE A 204 6.82 2.58 2.86
C ILE A 204 5.54 1.78 3.13
N PHE A 205 4.63 2.32 3.94
CA PHE A 205 3.38 1.63 4.25
C PHE A 205 2.47 1.51 3.03
N LEU A 206 2.28 2.59 2.28
CA LEU A 206 1.45 2.58 1.07
C LEU A 206 1.99 1.60 0.03
N ASP A 207 3.31 1.61 -0.17
CA ASP A 207 4.00 0.66 -1.05
C ASP A 207 3.78 -0.79 -0.60
N LEU A 208 3.96 -1.07 0.71
CA LEU A 208 3.73 -2.39 1.29
C LEU A 208 2.29 -2.87 1.09
N ILE A 209 1.30 -2.05 1.45
CA ILE A 209 -0.11 -2.41 1.31
C ILE A 209 -0.48 -2.66 -0.15
N ASN A 210 -0.02 -1.80 -1.07
CA ASN A 210 -0.27 -1.99 -2.49
C ASN A 210 0.41 -3.26 -3.02
N ALA A 211 1.63 -3.58 -2.58
CA ALA A 211 2.29 -4.83 -2.95
C ALA A 211 1.49 -6.04 -2.47
N ILE A 212 1.04 -6.06 -1.22
CA ILE A 212 0.20 -7.14 -0.67
C ILE A 212 -1.09 -7.29 -1.49
N ILE A 213 -1.80 -6.19 -1.76
CA ILE A 213 -3.04 -6.20 -2.53
C ILE A 213 -2.81 -6.76 -3.94
N ARG A 214 -1.75 -6.31 -4.63
CA ARG A 214 -1.48 -6.78 -6.01
C ARG A 214 -1.06 -8.24 -6.04
N ILE A 215 -0.24 -8.70 -5.09
CA ILE A 215 0.10 -10.12 -4.98
C ILE A 215 -1.16 -10.95 -4.71
N PHE A 216 -2.04 -10.48 -3.83
CA PHE A 216 -3.31 -11.16 -3.54
C PHE A 216 -4.19 -11.28 -4.79
N ILE A 217 -4.40 -10.18 -5.52
CA ILE A 217 -5.15 -10.20 -6.78
C ILE A 217 -4.53 -11.19 -7.78
N ILE A 218 -3.21 -11.16 -7.96
CA ILE A 218 -2.51 -12.09 -8.87
C ILE A 218 -2.76 -13.55 -8.48
N ILE A 219 -2.63 -13.89 -7.20
CA ILE A 219 -2.86 -15.25 -6.72
C ILE A 219 -4.31 -15.68 -6.96
N VAL A 220 -5.28 -14.82 -6.64
CA VAL A 220 -6.71 -15.11 -6.84
C VAL A 220 -7.04 -15.30 -8.31
N GLU A 221 -6.57 -14.42 -9.20
CA GLU A 221 -6.81 -14.52 -10.65
C GLU A 221 -6.22 -15.80 -11.24
N ILE A 222 -4.98 -16.15 -10.89
CA ILE A 222 -4.33 -17.38 -11.37
C ILE A 222 -5.13 -18.63 -10.96
N VAL A 223 -5.69 -18.63 -9.74
CA VAL A 223 -6.46 -19.77 -9.24
C VAL A 223 -7.89 -19.79 -9.78
N ALA A 224 -8.49 -18.63 -10.05
CA ALA A 224 -9.83 -18.55 -10.63
C ALA A 224 -9.85 -19.00 -12.10
N GLU A 225 -8.72 -18.88 -12.82
CA GLU A 225 -8.57 -19.34 -14.20
C GLU A 225 -8.24 -20.85 -14.33
N SER A 226 -7.89 -21.53 -13.23
CA SER A 226 -7.49 -22.96 -13.22
C SER A 226 -8.64 -23.91 -12.93
#